data_AF-A0A5J5CX53-F1
#
_entry.id   AF-A0A5J5CX53-F1
#
_cell.length_a   1.000
_cell.length_b   1.000
_cell.length_c   1.000
_cell.angle_alpha   90.00
_cell.angle_beta   90.00
_cell.angle_gamma   90.00
#
_symmetry.space_group_name_H-M   'P 1'
#
loop_
_entity.id
_entity.type
_entity.pdbx_description
1 polymer ?
#
loop_
_entity_poly.entity_id
_entity_poly.type
_entity_poly.pdbx_seq_one_letter_code
_entity_poly.pdbx_strand_id
1 'polypeptide(L)'
;SRGQDKDSTLSACQERSHTQLAVSEAEAAAPWRRWSSPGVEDSKQALFNRQLLLHATLISGGGRRGRWPAEGINIGDTTARPPALFSLRTRRACARNREDQTPSDKMVKLGINGFGRIGRLVTRAAAAGGKIEVVAINDPFIDLDYMVYMFKYDSTHGVWKHGEVKAEGGKLVIGSMHIMVFHERDPANIKWSDAGTDYVVESTGVFTTIEKASAHLKGGAKRVVISAPSADAPMFVMGVNHENYDNSLTVVSNASCTTNCLAPIAKVINDNFGIVEGLMSTVHAITATQKTVDGPSGKLWRDGRGAAQNIIPASTGAAKAVGKVKHLTLKMGIIKLTGMAFRVPTPNVSVVDLTVRLEKPAKYDDIKKVMQAAAEGPMKGILGYTEDQVVSTDFNSDPRSSIFDAGAGIALNEHFVKLVSW
;
A
#
# COMPACT_ATOMS: atom_id res chain seq x y z
N SER A 1 -38.17 54.50 33.48
CA SER A 1 -38.35 54.25 32.03
C SER A 1 -38.29 52.75 31.78
N ARG A 2 -38.89 52.28 30.67
CA ARG A 2 -39.03 50.86 30.28
C ARG A 2 -37.66 50.14 30.22
N GLY A 3 -37.51 48.83 30.46
CA GLY A 3 -38.48 47.84 30.96
C GLY A 3 -38.09 46.40 30.58
N GLN A 4 -38.23 45.46 31.54
CA GLN A 4 -38.37 43.99 31.42
C GLN A 4 -37.32 43.15 30.66
N ASP A 5 -36.81 42.12 31.33
CA ASP A 5 -37.01 40.74 30.87
C ASP A 5 -37.17 39.78 32.07
N LYS A 6 -37.77 38.60 31.85
CA LYS A 6 -38.26 37.67 32.90
C LYS A 6 -37.65 36.27 32.83
N ASP A 7 -37.45 35.66 34.00
CA ASP A 7 -37.94 34.34 34.46
C ASP A 7 -38.35 33.27 33.41
N SER A 8 -38.12 31.97 33.61
CA SER A 8 -37.56 31.21 34.75
C SER A 8 -37.36 29.72 34.38
N THR A 9 -36.67 28.97 35.26
CA THR A 9 -36.43 27.52 35.15
C THR A 9 -37.36 26.63 35.99
N LEU A 10 -37.64 25.42 35.47
CA LEU A 10 -37.92 24.14 36.18
C LEU A 10 -39.29 23.85 36.86
N SER A 11 -39.80 22.63 36.62
CA SER A 11 -40.30 21.63 37.61
C SER A 11 -41.73 21.01 37.43
N ALA A 12 -41.75 19.76 36.97
CA ALA A 12 -42.48 18.57 37.48
C ALA A 12 -44.03 18.32 37.32
N CYS A 13 -44.37 17.01 37.40
CA CYS A 13 -45.71 16.35 37.56
C CYS A 13 -46.68 16.32 36.36
N GLN A 14 -47.56 15.30 36.15
CA GLN A 14 -47.67 13.89 36.63
C GLN A 14 -48.71 13.09 35.76
N GLU A 15 -49.03 11.84 36.15
CA GLU A 15 -50.03 10.86 35.60
C GLU A 15 -49.48 9.85 34.55
N ARG A 16 -49.38 8.52 34.77
CA ARG A 16 -50.20 7.43 35.39
C ARG A 16 -51.25 6.79 34.47
N SER A 17 -51.00 5.53 34.09
CA SER A 17 -51.98 4.42 34.26
C SER A 17 -51.26 3.07 34.32
N HIS A 18 -51.88 2.07 34.97
CA HIS A 18 -51.27 0.77 35.33
C HIS A 18 -51.82 -0.37 34.47
N THR A 19 -51.01 -1.44 34.30
CA THR A 19 -51.48 -2.80 34.65
C THR A 19 -50.30 -3.73 34.96
N GLN A 20 -50.47 -4.62 35.95
CA GLN A 20 -49.48 -5.61 36.38
C GLN A 20 -49.92 -7.03 36.00
N LEU A 21 -49.00 -7.98 36.22
CA LEU A 21 -49.12 -9.41 36.56
C LEU A 21 -48.50 -10.32 35.49
N ALA A 22 -47.80 -11.42 35.79
CA ALA A 22 -46.96 -11.88 36.91
C ALA A 22 -46.69 -13.38 36.64
N VAL A 23 -45.41 -13.78 36.69
CA VAL A 23 -44.87 -15.09 37.14
C VAL A 23 -45.56 -16.41 36.67
N SER A 24 -44.80 -17.26 35.99
CA SER A 24 -44.68 -18.68 36.38
C SER A 24 -43.34 -19.28 35.91
N GLU A 25 -42.70 -20.03 36.79
CA GLU A 25 -41.60 -20.94 36.47
C GLU A 25 -42.17 -22.31 36.08
N ALA A 26 -41.48 -23.05 35.20
CA ALA A 26 -41.68 -24.49 35.05
C ALA A 26 -40.40 -25.14 34.51
N GLU A 27 -39.86 -26.09 35.28
CA GLU A 27 -38.73 -26.94 34.88
C GLU A 27 -39.17 -27.99 33.84
N ALA A 28 -38.30 -28.32 32.88
CA ALA A 28 -38.34 -29.61 32.18
C ALA A 28 -36.94 -29.96 31.66
N ALA A 29 -36.49 -31.20 31.94
CA ALA A 29 -35.10 -31.60 31.73
C ALA A 29 -34.89 -32.49 30.49
N ALA A 30 -33.74 -32.26 29.83
CA ALA A 30 -32.93 -33.26 29.10
C ALA A 30 -33.55 -33.89 27.80
N PRO A 31 -32.77 -34.69 27.02
CA PRO A 31 -31.33 -34.94 27.08
C PRO A 31 -30.55 -34.66 25.78
N TRP A 32 -29.23 -34.58 25.95
CA TRP A 32 -28.25 -34.67 24.86
C TRP A 32 -28.38 -35.99 24.08
N ARG A 33 -28.27 -35.94 22.75
CA ARG A 33 -28.06 -37.15 21.92
C ARG A 33 -26.65 -37.17 21.32
N ARG A 34 -25.79 -38.01 21.91
CA ARG A 34 -24.60 -38.57 21.24
C ARG A 34 -25.04 -39.25 19.94
N TRP A 35 -24.35 -38.98 18.84
CA TRP A 35 -24.30 -39.90 17.70
C TRP A 35 -23.02 -40.73 17.81
N SER A 36 -23.18 -41.97 18.27
CA SER A 36 -22.15 -43.00 18.27
C SER A 36 -22.38 -43.94 17.09
N SER A 37 -21.35 -44.17 16.29
CA SER A 37 -21.36 -45.13 15.16
C SER A 37 -21.47 -46.58 15.63
N PRO A 38 -22.18 -47.43 14.86
CA PRO A 38 -21.71 -48.76 14.46
C PRO A 38 -20.90 -48.62 13.14
N GLY A 39 -19.81 -49.33 12.87
CA GLY A 39 -19.31 -50.59 13.43
C GLY A 39 -19.86 -51.78 12.62
N VAL A 40 -19.06 -52.33 11.67
CA VAL A 40 -18.51 -53.72 11.63
C VAL A 40 -19.00 -54.41 10.33
N GLU A 41 -18.25 -55.18 9.51
CA GLU A 41 -16.86 -55.69 9.56
C GLU A 41 -16.18 -55.83 8.16
N ASP A 42 -14.84 -55.94 8.15
CA ASP A 42 -13.95 -56.76 7.28
C ASP A 42 -14.11 -56.98 5.76
N SER A 43 -13.01 -56.70 5.03
CA SER A 43 -12.12 -57.74 4.43
C SER A 43 -10.84 -57.08 3.87
N LYS A 44 -9.65 -57.18 4.50
CA LYS A 44 -8.69 -58.31 4.57
C LYS A 44 -7.95 -58.67 3.27
N GLN A 45 -6.84 -57.95 2.98
CA GLN A 45 -5.53 -58.46 2.48
C GLN A 45 -4.59 -57.23 2.32
N ALA A 46 -3.48 -57.00 3.02
CA ALA A 46 -2.45 -57.82 3.69
C ALA A 46 -1.44 -58.49 2.73
N LEU A 47 -0.24 -57.90 2.62
CA LEU A 47 1.09 -58.51 2.88
C LEU A 47 2.26 -57.58 2.46
N PHE A 48 3.13 -57.28 3.45
CA PHE A 48 4.62 -57.37 3.46
C PHE A 48 5.43 -56.78 2.27
N ASN A 49 6.58 -56.12 2.47
CA ASN A 49 7.66 -56.47 3.42
C ASN A 49 8.59 -55.29 3.81
N ARG A 50 9.39 -55.45 4.87
CA ARG A 50 10.45 -54.50 5.32
C ARG A 50 11.83 -54.87 4.75
N GLN A 51 12.74 -53.89 4.59
CA GLN A 51 14.13 -54.06 5.06
C GLN A 51 14.89 -52.73 5.30
N LEU A 52 15.84 -52.74 6.25
CA LEU A 52 16.80 -51.67 6.57
C LEU A 52 18.16 -51.97 5.87
N LEU A 53 18.98 -50.97 5.55
CA LEU A 53 20.21 -50.60 6.31
C LEU A 53 21.13 -49.59 5.58
N LEU A 54 21.82 -48.81 6.41
CA LEU A 54 23.00 -47.95 6.20
C LEU A 54 23.90 -48.13 4.95
N HIS A 55 24.39 -46.99 4.43
CA HIS A 55 25.84 -46.72 4.39
C HIS A 55 26.15 -45.20 4.38
N ALA A 56 27.27 -44.83 5.01
CA ALA A 56 27.89 -43.51 4.91
C ALA A 56 29.40 -43.69 4.71
N THR A 57 30.05 -42.91 3.84
CA THR A 57 31.50 -42.63 3.87
C THR A 57 31.81 -41.35 3.08
N LEU A 58 32.79 -40.57 3.55
CA LEU A 58 33.29 -39.35 2.92
C LEU A 58 34.27 -39.65 1.77
N ILE A 59 34.38 -38.76 0.77
CA ILE A 59 35.67 -38.47 0.10
C ILE A 59 35.84 -36.95 -0.10
N SER A 60 37.07 -36.49 0.13
CA SER A 60 37.55 -35.11 0.07
C SER A 60 38.20 -34.72 -1.27
N GLY A 61 38.22 -33.42 -1.60
CA GLY A 61 39.09 -32.82 -2.62
C GLY A 61 38.36 -31.93 -3.62
N GLY A 62 38.97 -30.91 -4.23
CA GLY A 62 40.39 -30.53 -4.12
C GLY A 62 40.93 -29.63 -5.23
N GLY A 63 40.26 -28.53 -5.57
CA GLY A 63 40.90 -27.34 -6.16
C GLY A 63 41.13 -27.22 -7.69
N ARG A 64 41.48 -25.97 -8.05
CA ARG A 64 42.10 -25.45 -9.30
C ARG A 64 41.21 -25.09 -10.52
N ARG A 65 40.98 -23.77 -10.61
CA ARG A 65 41.27 -22.86 -11.77
C ARG A 65 41.38 -23.48 -13.17
N GLY A 66 40.55 -22.99 -14.10
CA GLY A 66 40.80 -22.98 -15.55
C GLY A 66 40.41 -21.64 -16.16
N ARG A 67 41.33 -20.97 -16.88
CA ARG A 67 41.03 -19.80 -17.72
C ARG A 67 40.59 -20.27 -19.10
N TRP A 68 39.70 -19.52 -19.74
CA TRP A 68 39.48 -19.56 -21.19
C TRP A 68 40.13 -18.32 -21.84
N PRO A 69 40.80 -18.46 -23.00
CA PRO A 69 41.40 -17.33 -23.71
C PRO A 69 40.38 -16.61 -24.61
N ALA A 70 40.71 -15.37 -24.97
CA ALA A 70 40.02 -14.63 -26.03
C ALA A 70 40.87 -14.69 -27.31
N GLU A 71 40.22 -14.85 -28.46
CA GLU A 71 40.82 -14.66 -29.78
C GLU A 71 40.14 -13.48 -30.48
N GLY A 72 40.95 -12.57 -31.00
CA GLY A 72 40.52 -11.49 -31.87
C GLY A 72 41.03 -11.72 -33.28
N ILE A 73 40.22 -11.42 -34.29
CA ILE A 73 40.60 -11.45 -35.70
C ILE A 73 40.51 -10.04 -36.26
N ASN A 74 41.53 -9.65 -37.02
CA ASN A 74 41.74 -8.31 -37.56
C ASN A 74 42.03 -8.46 -39.06
N ILE A 75 41.25 -7.84 -39.94
CA ILE A 75 41.46 -7.83 -41.40
C ILE A 75 41.16 -6.42 -41.91
N GLY A 76 42.06 -5.86 -42.73
CA GLY A 76 42.11 -4.44 -43.05
C GLY A 76 41.64 -4.03 -44.45
N ASP A 77 42.03 -2.80 -44.78
CA ASP A 77 41.74 -1.96 -45.95
C ASP A 77 41.44 -2.62 -47.32
N THR A 78 40.58 -1.94 -48.09
CA THR A 78 40.87 -1.63 -49.50
C THR A 78 40.20 -0.32 -49.96
N THR A 79 40.87 0.40 -50.87
CA THR A 79 40.56 1.78 -51.29
C THR A 79 39.88 1.85 -52.67
N ALA A 80 38.89 2.73 -52.88
CA ALA A 80 38.53 3.26 -54.20
C ALA A 80 37.71 4.58 -54.18
N ARG A 81 37.91 5.42 -55.20
CA ARG A 81 37.22 6.68 -55.57
C ARG A 81 37.50 6.94 -57.08
N PRO A 82 36.81 7.85 -57.79
CA PRO A 82 35.47 8.43 -57.64
C PRO A 82 34.64 8.14 -58.95
N PRO A 83 33.83 9.00 -59.65
CA PRO A 83 33.75 10.48 -59.75
C PRO A 83 32.40 11.08 -59.31
N ALA A 84 32.30 12.42 -59.36
CA ALA A 84 31.13 13.21 -58.93
C ALA A 84 30.30 13.73 -60.11
N LEU A 85 29.03 14.10 -59.88
CA LEU A 85 28.43 15.33 -60.44
C LEU A 85 27.01 15.66 -59.90
N PHE A 86 26.66 16.94 -60.08
CA PHE A 86 25.37 17.62 -59.92
C PHE A 86 24.78 17.95 -58.54
N SER A 87 24.28 19.18 -58.47
CA SER A 87 23.77 19.86 -57.28
C SER A 87 22.27 20.06 -57.36
N LEU A 88 21.61 20.18 -56.19
CA LEU A 88 20.36 20.92 -56.06
C LEU A 88 20.28 21.55 -54.67
N ARG A 89 19.98 22.85 -54.63
CA ARG A 89 19.88 23.64 -53.39
C ARG A 89 18.53 23.38 -52.70
N THR A 90 18.55 23.06 -51.41
CA THR A 90 17.43 23.35 -50.50
C THR A 90 17.96 24.09 -49.27
N ARG A 91 17.52 25.34 -49.08
CA ARG A 91 17.76 26.08 -47.83
C ARG A 91 16.85 25.51 -46.74
N ARG A 92 17.38 25.14 -45.57
CA ARG A 92 16.60 25.17 -44.32
C ARG A 92 17.51 25.36 -43.09
N ALA A 93 17.16 26.39 -42.33
CA ALA A 93 17.52 26.75 -40.95
C ALA A 93 18.76 26.14 -40.28
N CYS A 94 19.65 27.01 -39.80
CA CYS A 94 20.53 26.69 -38.66
C CYS A 94 19.68 26.42 -37.41
N ALA A 95 19.37 25.16 -37.15
CA ALA A 95 19.00 24.73 -35.81
C ALA A 95 20.23 24.89 -34.90
N ARG A 96 20.17 25.81 -33.95
CA ARG A 96 21.12 25.78 -32.82
C ARG A 96 20.77 24.54 -32.01
N ASN A 97 21.72 23.63 -31.84
CA ASN A 97 21.59 22.57 -30.86
C ASN A 97 21.40 23.24 -29.49
N ARG A 98 20.16 23.25 -28.98
CA ARG A 98 19.98 23.21 -27.54
C ARG A 98 20.36 21.79 -27.16
N GLU A 99 21.51 21.64 -26.53
CA GLU A 99 21.82 20.44 -25.77
C GLU A 99 20.66 20.22 -24.80
N ASP A 100 20.02 19.06 -24.92
CA ASP A 100 18.94 18.67 -24.02
C ASP A 100 19.59 18.40 -22.66
N GLN A 101 19.48 19.36 -21.74
CA GLN A 101 20.05 19.24 -20.41
C GLN A 101 19.31 18.13 -19.68
N THR A 102 19.92 16.94 -19.64
CA THR A 102 19.54 15.87 -18.73
C THR A 102 19.31 16.47 -17.34
N PRO A 103 18.13 16.28 -16.72
CA PRO A 103 17.86 16.83 -15.40
C PRO A 103 18.97 16.41 -14.44
N SER A 104 19.61 17.40 -13.80
CA SER A 104 20.72 17.15 -12.88
C SER A 104 20.35 16.08 -11.85
N ASP A 105 21.32 15.22 -11.46
CA ASP A 105 21.27 14.27 -10.34
C ASP A 105 21.13 14.99 -8.96
N LYS A 106 20.13 15.85 -8.83
CA LYS A 106 19.74 16.47 -7.57
C LYS A 106 18.89 15.48 -6.79
N MET A 107 19.50 14.94 -5.74
CA MET A 107 18.81 14.16 -4.72
C MET A 107 17.58 14.93 -4.22
N VAL A 108 16.42 14.27 -4.22
CA VAL A 108 15.15 14.91 -3.86
C VAL A 108 15.11 15.12 -2.34
N LYS A 109 14.91 16.37 -1.92
CA LYS A 109 14.82 16.74 -0.49
C LYS A 109 13.39 16.63 0.03
N LEU A 110 13.19 15.71 0.98
CA LEU A 110 11.91 15.32 1.51
C LEU A 110 11.73 15.78 2.97
N GLY A 111 10.58 16.38 3.26
CA GLY A 111 10.07 16.63 4.60
C GLY A 111 8.96 15.65 4.95
N ILE A 112 8.87 15.23 6.20
CA ILE A 112 7.80 14.34 6.69
C ILE A 112 6.96 15.08 7.73
N ASN A 113 5.65 15.21 7.53
CA ASN A 113 4.72 15.67 8.57
C ASN A 113 3.98 14.46 9.18
N GLY A 114 4.08 14.31 10.50
CA GLY A 114 3.58 13.16 11.25
C GLY A 114 4.52 11.97 11.20
N PHE A 115 5.30 11.74 12.26
CA PHE A 115 6.27 10.65 12.38
C PHE A 115 5.65 9.36 12.92
N GLY A 116 4.41 9.09 12.48
CA GLY A 116 3.66 7.87 12.74
C GLY A 116 4.15 6.69 11.90
N ARG A 117 3.29 5.66 11.75
CA ARG A 117 3.62 4.44 11.00
C ARG A 117 4.11 4.72 9.57
N ILE A 118 3.40 5.55 8.81
CA ILE A 118 3.77 5.86 7.42
C ILE A 118 5.04 6.73 7.38
N GLY A 119 5.10 7.82 8.14
CA GLY A 119 6.27 8.72 8.16
C GLY A 119 7.60 8.01 8.48
N ARG A 120 7.61 7.11 9.48
CA ARG A 120 8.81 6.33 9.81
C ARG A 120 9.18 5.33 8.72
N LEU A 121 8.20 4.68 8.09
CA LEU A 121 8.47 3.70 7.02
C LEU A 121 8.92 4.37 5.71
N VAL A 122 8.39 5.56 5.38
CA VAL A 122 8.93 6.40 4.30
C VAL A 122 10.38 6.79 4.59
N THR A 123 10.69 7.17 5.84
CA THR A 123 12.07 7.50 6.24
C THR A 123 13.01 6.28 6.16
N ARG A 124 12.56 5.09 6.60
CA ARG A 124 13.32 3.83 6.43
C ARG A 124 13.57 3.51 4.94
N ALA A 125 12.56 3.68 4.09
CA ALA A 125 12.68 3.43 2.64
C ALA A 125 13.62 4.43 1.96
N ALA A 126 13.57 5.72 2.31
CA ALA A 126 14.49 6.73 1.80
C ALA A 126 15.94 6.45 2.22
N ALA A 127 16.17 6.15 3.50
CA ALA A 127 17.48 5.82 4.05
C ALA A 127 18.11 4.55 3.42
N ALA A 128 17.29 3.54 3.07
CA ALA A 128 17.76 2.34 2.37
C ALA A 128 17.91 2.54 0.84
N GLY A 129 17.10 3.43 0.24
CA GLY A 129 17.00 3.58 -1.21
C GLY A 129 17.99 4.55 -1.86
N GLY A 130 18.60 5.45 -1.09
CA GLY A 130 19.70 6.33 -1.55
C GLY A 130 19.36 7.39 -2.62
N LYS A 131 18.10 7.45 -3.11
CA LYS A 131 17.63 8.41 -4.13
C LYS A 131 16.95 9.66 -3.57
N ILE A 132 16.56 9.61 -2.30
CA ILE A 132 15.77 10.65 -1.62
C ILE A 132 16.45 10.94 -0.28
N GLU A 133 16.67 12.21 0.02
CA GLU A 133 17.20 12.68 1.29
C GLU A 133 16.03 13.14 2.17
N VAL A 134 15.81 12.54 3.33
CA VAL A 134 14.91 13.13 4.33
C VAL A 134 15.70 14.22 5.06
N VAL A 135 15.28 15.47 4.92
CA VAL A 135 15.97 16.64 5.49
C VAL A 135 15.24 17.26 6.67
N ALA A 136 13.93 17.00 6.80
CA ALA A 136 13.12 17.49 7.90
C ALA A 136 12.01 16.51 8.33
N ILE A 137 11.70 16.48 9.63
CA ILE A 137 10.55 15.78 10.21
C ILE A 137 9.81 16.75 11.14
N ASN A 138 8.49 16.78 11.07
CA ASN A 138 7.63 17.46 12.05
C ASN A 138 6.72 16.45 12.76
N ASP A 139 6.76 16.42 14.10
CA ASP A 139 5.71 15.80 14.90
C ASP A 139 5.58 16.50 16.28
N PRO A 140 4.44 17.11 16.62
CA PRO A 140 4.26 17.83 17.88
C PRO A 140 4.05 16.91 19.10
N PHE A 141 4.02 15.58 18.92
CA PHE A 141 3.76 14.61 20.00
C PHE A 141 4.94 13.68 20.31
N ILE A 142 6.06 13.85 19.62
CA ILE A 142 7.23 12.97 19.71
C ILE A 142 8.48 13.86 19.80
N ASP A 143 9.15 13.88 20.95
CA ASP A 143 10.45 14.56 21.10
C ASP A 143 11.58 13.82 20.37
N LEU A 144 12.74 14.46 20.24
CA LEU A 144 13.88 13.93 19.47
C LEU A 144 14.40 12.56 19.97
N ASP A 145 14.52 12.36 21.28
CA ASP A 145 14.99 11.09 21.84
C ASP A 145 13.94 9.99 21.65
N TYR A 146 12.66 10.33 21.74
CA TYR A 146 11.58 9.41 21.43
C TYR A 146 11.50 9.10 19.93
N MET A 147 11.80 10.05 19.03
CA MET A 147 11.95 9.79 17.59
C MET A 147 13.07 8.77 17.31
N VAL A 148 14.22 8.91 17.97
CA VAL A 148 15.34 7.93 17.90
C VAL A 148 14.85 6.54 18.31
N TYR A 149 14.17 6.43 19.46
CA TYR A 149 13.63 5.17 19.94
C TYR A 149 12.61 4.54 18.97
N MET A 150 11.59 5.29 18.55
CA MET A 150 10.51 4.81 17.69
C MET A 150 10.97 4.47 16.27
N PHE A 151 12.06 5.07 15.78
CA PHE A 151 12.67 4.71 14.51
C PHE A 151 13.56 3.46 14.65
N LYS A 152 14.34 3.37 15.74
CA LYS A 152 15.26 2.25 16.00
C LYS A 152 14.52 0.93 16.25
N TYR A 153 13.42 0.94 16.99
CA TYR A 153 12.64 -0.25 17.34
C TYR A 153 11.24 -0.20 16.72
N ASP A 154 10.93 -1.14 15.81
CA ASP A 154 9.59 -1.29 15.25
C ASP A 154 9.10 -2.74 15.41
N SER A 155 7.92 -2.92 16.03
CA SER A 155 7.37 -4.25 16.33
C SER A 155 6.93 -5.05 15.10
N THR A 156 6.82 -4.41 13.93
CA THR A 156 6.43 -5.07 12.68
C THR A 156 7.64 -5.31 11.78
N HIS A 157 8.48 -4.30 11.62
CA HIS A 157 9.59 -4.30 10.66
C HIS A 157 10.95 -4.48 11.34
N GLY A 158 10.95 -4.89 12.61
CA GLY A 158 12.13 -5.16 13.41
C GLY A 158 12.98 -3.93 13.76
N VAL A 159 14.09 -4.23 14.42
CA VAL A 159 15.13 -3.25 14.79
C VAL A 159 15.82 -2.74 13.52
N TRP A 160 16.06 -1.44 13.44
CA TRP A 160 16.86 -0.84 12.36
C TRP A 160 18.32 -1.32 12.43
N LYS A 161 18.84 -1.86 11.32
CA LYS A 161 20.20 -2.43 11.22
C LYS A 161 21.11 -1.72 10.22
N HIS A 162 20.61 -0.73 9.47
CA HIS A 162 21.32 -0.15 8.32
C HIS A 162 22.06 1.16 8.64
N GLY A 163 22.52 1.32 9.89
CA GLY A 163 23.29 2.49 10.35
C GLY A 163 22.94 2.90 11.77
N GLU A 164 23.74 3.81 12.33
CA GLU A 164 23.47 4.45 13.61
C GLU A 164 22.21 5.34 13.52
N VAL A 165 21.46 5.39 14.62
CA VAL A 165 20.32 6.28 14.83
C VAL A 165 20.52 6.96 16.18
N LYS A 166 20.66 8.29 16.19
CA LYS A 166 20.97 9.08 17.39
C LYS A 166 20.44 10.52 17.29
N ALA A 167 20.36 11.18 18.45
CA ALA A 167 20.18 12.61 18.55
C ALA A 167 21.56 13.28 18.52
N GLU A 168 21.78 14.26 17.65
CA GLU A 168 23.03 15.03 17.61
C GLU A 168 22.75 16.48 17.18
N GLY A 169 23.19 17.46 17.96
CA GLY A 169 23.04 18.89 17.61
C GLY A 169 21.58 19.34 17.39
N GLY A 170 20.62 18.75 18.11
CA GLY A 170 19.19 19.02 17.92
C GLY A 170 18.56 18.39 16.65
N LYS A 171 19.29 17.48 15.99
CA LYS A 171 18.84 16.77 14.79
C LYS A 171 18.72 15.27 15.05
N LEU A 172 17.81 14.63 14.31
CA LEU A 172 17.77 13.18 14.19
C LEU A 172 18.80 12.76 13.14
N VAL A 173 19.82 11.98 13.55
CA VAL A 173 20.83 11.46 12.64
C VAL A 173 20.53 10.00 12.34
N ILE A 174 20.44 9.65 11.04
CA ILE A 174 20.22 8.28 10.55
C ILE A 174 21.28 7.99 9.49
N GLY A 175 22.33 7.25 9.86
CA GLY A 175 23.50 7.08 9.00
C GLY A 175 24.13 8.43 8.63
N SER A 176 24.07 8.81 7.35
CA SER A 176 24.53 10.11 6.85
C SER A 176 23.45 11.19 6.77
N MET A 177 22.19 10.89 7.07
CA MET A 177 21.09 11.87 7.03
C MET A 177 21.07 12.69 8.33
N HIS A 178 21.23 14.00 8.25
CA HIS A 178 21.16 14.93 9.38
C HIS A 178 19.83 15.71 9.35
N ILE A 179 18.80 15.13 9.96
CA ILE A 179 17.40 15.53 9.78
C ILE A 179 17.00 16.61 10.81
N MET A 180 16.54 17.76 10.33
CA MET A 180 15.99 18.82 11.18
C MET A 180 14.64 18.38 11.78
N VAL A 181 14.42 18.65 13.06
CA VAL A 181 13.18 18.26 13.75
C VAL A 181 12.36 19.49 14.15
N PHE A 182 11.06 19.43 13.91
CA PHE A 182 10.06 20.42 14.28
C PHE A 182 8.93 19.78 15.11
N HIS A 183 8.24 20.59 15.91
CA HIS A 183 7.16 20.17 16.81
C HIS A 183 5.91 21.06 16.67
N GLU A 184 5.63 21.54 15.46
CA GLU A 184 4.51 22.43 15.17
C GLU A 184 3.20 21.66 14.99
N ARG A 185 2.11 22.20 15.54
CA ARG A 185 0.74 21.67 15.37
C ARG A 185 0.03 22.27 14.15
N ASP A 186 0.41 23.47 13.74
CA ASP A 186 -0.05 24.10 12.51
C ASP A 186 0.99 23.89 11.40
N PRO A 187 0.65 23.18 10.31
CA PRO A 187 1.51 23.02 9.13
C PRO A 187 2.08 24.32 8.55
N ALA A 188 1.40 25.46 8.75
CA ALA A 188 1.84 26.76 8.26
C ALA A 188 3.07 27.32 9.00
N ASN A 189 3.33 26.87 10.23
CA ASN A 189 4.47 27.33 11.04
C ASN A 189 5.76 26.56 10.76
N ILE A 190 5.69 25.39 10.09
CA ILE A 190 6.84 24.53 9.85
C ILE A 190 7.74 25.20 8.80
N LYS A 191 8.97 25.58 9.20
CA LYS A 191 9.92 26.27 8.31
C LYS A 191 10.69 25.29 7.42
N TRP A 192 9.97 24.65 6.50
CA TRP A 192 10.52 23.73 5.50
C TRP A 192 11.71 24.31 4.70
N SER A 193 11.72 25.63 4.48
CA SER A 193 12.82 26.40 3.89
C SER A 193 14.16 26.21 4.60
N ASP A 194 14.15 26.13 5.93
CA ASP A 194 15.37 26.15 6.76
C ASP A 194 16.15 24.83 6.63
N ALA A 195 15.45 23.76 6.25
CA ALA A 195 16.03 22.47 5.87
C ALA A 195 16.23 22.31 4.34
N GLY A 196 15.79 23.27 3.52
CA GLY A 196 15.82 23.18 2.06
C GLY A 196 14.90 22.09 1.49
N THR A 197 13.73 21.88 2.10
CA THR A 197 12.77 20.84 1.72
C THR A 197 12.06 21.20 0.40
N ASP A 198 12.10 20.30 -0.58
CA ASP A 198 11.38 20.47 -1.85
C ASP A 198 9.97 19.87 -1.79
N TYR A 199 9.85 18.65 -1.28
CA TYR A 199 8.61 17.88 -1.21
C TYR A 199 8.26 17.55 0.24
N VAL A 200 6.98 17.61 0.61
CA VAL A 200 6.49 17.17 1.92
C VAL A 200 5.58 15.96 1.77
N VAL A 201 5.83 14.91 2.57
CA VAL A 201 4.86 13.83 2.79
C VAL A 201 3.96 14.24 3.94
N GLU A 202 2.68 14.44 3.63
CA GLU A 202 1.65 14.69 4.63
C GLU A 202 1.08 13.35 5.11
N SER A 203 1.58 12.89 6.26
CA SER A 203 1.26 11.58 6.86
C SER A 203 0.67 11.64 8.28
N THR A 204 0.14 12.79 8.70
CA THR A 204 -0.61 12.93 9.97
C THR A 204 -1.98 12.26 9.93
N GLY A 205 -2.58 12.18 8.74
CA GLY A 205 -3.98 11.77 8.54
C GLY A 205 -5.03 12.84 8.85
N VAL A 206 -4.62 14.08 9.20
CA VAL A 206 -5.54 15.18 9.58
C VAL A 206 -5.67 16.25 8.48
N PHE A 207 -4.61 16.45 7.68
CA PHE A 207 -4.51 17.49 6.65
C PHE A 207 -4.73 16.91 5.23
N THR A 208 -5.81 16.16 5.03
CA THR A 208 -6.06 15.37 3.81
C THR A 208 -6.80 16.09 2.68
N THR A 209 -6.94 17.42 2.74
CA THR A 209 -7.55 18.25 1.67
C THR A 209 -6.51 19.18 1.05
N ILE A 210 -6.75 19.67 -0.18
CA ILE A 210 -5.86 20.63 -0.86
C ILE A 210 -5.60 21.84 0.04
N GLU A 211 -6.67 22.45 0.57
CA GLU A 211 -6.59 23.62 1.45
C GLU A 211 -5.66 23.39 2.64
N LYS A 212 -5.86 22.29 3.37
CA LYS A 212 -5.11 21.95 4.57
C LYS A 212 -3.66 21.60 4.28
N ALA A 213 -3.42 20.76 3.26
CA ALA A 213 -2.08 20.37 2.85
C ALA A 213 -1.28 21.56 2.27
N SER A 214 -1.96 22.51 1.62
CA SER A 214 -1.32 23.73 1.07
C SER A 214 -0.72 24.65 2.13
N ALA A 215 -1.06 24.48 3.41
CA ALA A 215 -0.42 25.21 4.50
C ALA A 215 1.10 24.98 4.55
N HIS A 216 1.60 23.78 4.18
CA HIS A 216 3.04 23.50 4.06
C HIS A 216 3.76 24.39 3.03
N LEU A 217 3.05 24.88 2.01
CA LEU A 217 3.64 25.75 0.98
C LEU A 217 4.04 27.12 1.56
N LYS A 218 3.36 27.58 2.63
CA LYS A 218 3.73 28.80 3.38
C LYS A 218 5.09 28.66 4.06
N GLY A 219 5.43 27.45 4.49
CA GLY A 219 6.72 27.09 5.08
C GLY A 219 7.89 26.98 4.09
N GLY A 220 7.64 27.14 2.79
CA GLY A 220 8.65 27.08 1.73
C GLY A 220 8.77 25.72 1.01
N ALA A 221 7.94 24.74 1.35
CA ALA A 221 7.84 23.50 0.56
C ALA A 221 7.26 23.81 -0.84
N LYS A 222 7.73 23.10 -1.88
CA LYS A 222 7.27 23.32 -3.26
C LYS A 222 6.06 22.45 -3.61
N ARG A 223 6.01 21.23 -3.08
CA ARG A 223 4.98 20.21 -3.39
C ARG A 223 4.63 19.38 -2.15
N VAL A 224 3.40 18.88 -2.11
CA VAL A 224 2.89 18.05 -1.01
C VAL A 224 2.26 16.77 -1.55
N VAL A 225 2.61 15.63 -0.96
CA VAL A 225 2.04 14.31 -1.23
C VAL A 225 1.31 13.82 0.02
N ILE A 226 -0.02 13.80 -0.03
CA ILE A 226 -0.88 13.28 1.04
C ILE A 226 -0.80 11.75 1.03
N SER A 227 -0.40 11.14 2.15
CA SER A 227 -0.22 9.67 2.27
C SER A 227 -1.53 8.91 2.55
N ALA A 228 -2.66 9.47 2.12
CA ALA A 228 -4.01 8.97 2.33
C ALA A 228 -4.95 9.50 1.22
N PRO A 229 -6.12 8.89 0.97
CA PRO A 229 -7.10 9.41 0.04
C PRO A 229 -7.51 10.84 0.40
N SER A 230 -7.60 11.68 -0.62
CA SER A 230 -8.11 13.05 -0.50
C SER A 230 -9.53 13.16 -1.04
N ALA A 231 -10.30 14.13 -0.54
CA ALA A 231 -11.62 14.44 -1.06
C ALA A 231 -11.57 15.32 -2.32
N ASP A 232 -10.50 16.09 -2.49
CA ASP A 232 -10.33 17.13 -3.51
C ASP A 232 -8.98 17.03 -4.26
N ALA A 233 -7.90 16.55 -3.62
CA ALA A 233 -6.59 16.43 -4.27
C ALA A 233 -6.52 15.25 -5.27
N PRO A 234 -5.84 15.41 -6.43
CA PRO A 234 -5.62 14.33 -7.38
C PRO A 234 -4.87 13.13 -6.76
N MET A 235 -5.49 11.93 -6.82
CA MET A 235 -4.94 10.65 -6.36
C MET A 235 -4.18 9.87 -7.45
N PHE A 236 -2.87 9.70 -7.29
CA PHE A 236 -2.03 8.91 -8.20
C PHE A 236 -1.73 7.53 -7.63
N VAL A 237 -1.57 6.56 -8.54
CA VAL A 237 -1.13 5.19 -8.28
C VAL A 237 -0.02 4.85 -9.29
N MET A 238 1.13 4.46 -8.77
CA MET A 238 2.29 4.06 -9.58
C MET A 238 1.96 2.83 -10.43
N GLY A 239 2.49 2.77 -11.66
CA GLY A 239 2.14 1.73 -12.64
C GLY A 239 0.73 1.82 -13.26
N VAL A 240 -0.17 2.68 -12.74
CA VAL A 240 -1.55 2.80 -13.25
C VAL A 240 -1.82 4.14 -13.94
N ASN A 241 -1.60 5.27 -13.25
CA ASN A 241 -1.89 6.60 -13.79
C ASN A 241 -0.87 7.70 -13.45
N HIS A 242 0.23 7.37 -12.77
CA HIS A 242 1.32 8.30 -12.46
C HIS A 242 1.82 9.14 -13.65
N GLU A 243 1.80 8.59 -14.88
CA GLU A 243 2.11 9.31 -16.13
C GLU A 243 1.18 10.50 -16.42
N ASN A 244 0.00 10.54 -15.79
CA ASN A 244 -0.96 11.63 -15.93
C ASN A 244 -0.67 12.79 -14.94
N TYR A 245 0.44 12.73 -14.19
CA TYR A 245 0.88 13.81 -13.32
C TYR A 245 1.38 15.00 -14.14
N ASP A 246 0.90 16.19 -13.81
CA ASP A 246 1.39 17.45 -14.38
C ASP A 246 2.10 18.29 -13.32
N ASN A 247 3.13 19.03 -13.76
CA ASN A 247 3.99 19.84 -12.89
C ASN A 247 3.29 21.03 -12.22
N SER A 248 2.10 21.46 -12.69
CA SER A 248 1.29 22.48 -12.01
C SER A 248 0.62 21.98 -10.73
N LEU A 249 0.53 20.66 -10.52
CA LEU A 249 -0.06 20.07 -9.32
C LEU A 249 0.89 20.20 -8.12
N THR A 250 0.60 21.17 -7.26
CA THR A 250 1.34 21.43 -6.01
C THR A 250 0.95 20.51 -4.86
N VAL A 251 -0.30 20.06 -4.82
CA VAL A 251 -0.81 19.09 -3.83
C VAL A 251 -1.44 17.90 -4.55
N VAL A 252 -0.97 16.70 -4.20
CA VAL A 252 -1.48 15.43 -4.71
C VAL A 252 -1.65 14.42 -3.56
N SER A 253 -2.30 13.30 -3.84
CA SER A 253 -2.46 12.17 -2.91
C SER A 253 -1.89 10.90 -3.54
N ASN A 254 -1.30 10.02 -2.74
CA ASN A 254 -0.89 8.67 -3.16
C ASN A 254 -1.99 7.61 -2.92
N ALA A 255 -3.26 8.05 -2.90
CA ALA A 255 -4.45 7.23 -2.62
C ALA A 255 -4.36 6.47 -1.28
N SER A 256 -4.87 5.23 -1.23
CA SER A 256 -4.75 4.32 -0.07
C SER A 256 -3.93 3.08 -0.42
N CYS A 257 -3.42 2.37 0.59
CA CYS A 257 -2.84 1.03 0.44
C CYS A 257 -3.75 0.10 -0.38
N THR A 258 -5.02 -0.03 0.00
CA THR A 258 -6.00 -0.86 -0.72
C THR A 258 -6.23 -0.40 -2.17
N THR A 259 -6.15 0.90 -2.46
CA THR A 259 -6.25 1.40 -3.85
C THR A 259 -5.00 1.06 -4.66
N ASN A 260 -3.80 1.14 -4.05
CA ASN A 260 -2.54 0.75 -4.71
C ASN A 260 -2.44 -0.77 -4.93
N CYS A 261 -3.08 -1.60 -4.10
CA CYS A 261 -3.21 -3.04 -4.32
C CYS A 261 -4.27 -3.36 -5.40
N LEU A 262 -5.47 -2.77 -5.31
CA LEU A 262 -6.58 -3.07 -6.22
C LEU A 262 -6.37 -2.54 -7.66
N ALA A 263 -5.79 -1.35 -7.83
CA ALA A 263 -5.77 -0.69 -9.14
C ALA A 263 -4.88 -1.41 -10.18
N PRO A 264 -3.68 -1.94 -9.85
CA PRO A 264 -2.88 -2.76 -10.77
C PRO A 264 -3.63 -3.99 -11.28
N ILE A 265 -4.17 -4.83 -10.38
CA ILE A 265 -4.93 -6.03 -10.78
C ILE A 265 -6.18 -5.68 -11.59
N ALA A 266 -6.91 -4.63 -11.20
CA ALA A 266 -8.09 -4.18 -11.94
C ALA A 266 -7.72 -3.67 -13.35
N LYS A 267 -6.57 -3.00 -13.50
CA LYS A 267 -6.06 -2.54 -14.80
C LYS A 267 -5.71 -3.72 -15.71
N VAL A 268 -4.92 -4.68 -15.23
CA VAL A 268 -4.51 -5.85 -16.05
C VAL A 268 -5.74 -6.63 -16.54
N ILE A 269 -6.71 -6.89 -15.66
CA ILE A 269 -7.93 -7.63 -16.00
C ILE A 269 -8.82 -6.85 -16.97
N ASN A 270 -8.98 -5.53 -16.75
CA ASN A 270 -9.80 -4.69 -17.61
C ASN A 270 -9.21 -4.56 -19.02
N ASP A 271 -7.90 -4.31 -19.13
CA ASP A 271 -7.23 -4.13 -20.42
C ASP A 271 -7.29 -5.39 -21.30
N ASN A 272 -7.28 -6.59 -20.68
CA ASN A 272 -7.36 -7.86 -21.41
C ASN A 272 -8.81 -8.33 -21.64
N PHE A 273 -9.63 -8.40 -20.59
CA PHE A 273 -10.93 -9.07 -20.59
C PHE A 273 -12.14 -8.13 -20.43
N GLY A 274 -11.93 -6.87 -20.03
CA GLY A 274 -12.98 -5.91 -19.68
C GLY A 274 -13.66 -6.25 -18.36
N ILE A 275 -13.80 -5.28 -17.44
CA ILE A 275 -14.55 -5.45 -16.20
C ILE A 275 -15.90 -4.73 -16.34
N VAL A 276 -17.01 -5.50 -16.33
CA VAL A 276 -18.35 -4.93 -16.43
C VAL A 276 -18.80 -4.35 -15.07
N GLU A 277 -18.54 -5.09 -14.00
CA GLU A 277 -18.79 -4.68 -12.62
C GLU A 277 -17.98 -5.54 -11.64
N GLY A 278 -17.76 -5.02 -10.42
CA GLY A 278 -17.03 -5.75 -9.40
C GLY A 278 -17.29 -5.27 -7.97
N LEU A 279 -17.22 -6.22 -7.04
CA LEU A 279 -17.25 -6.00 -5.61
C LEU A 279 -15.92 -6.40 -4.99
N MET A 280 -15.36 -5.51 -4.18
CA MET A 280 -14.13 -5.74 -3.45
C MET A 280 -14.39 -5.86 -1.95
N SER A 281 -13.77 -6.85 -1.32
CA SER A 281 -13.58 -6.89 0.13
C SER A 281 -12.09 -6.86 0.42
N THR A 282 -11.64 -6.02 1.36
CA THR A 282 -10.27 -6.12 1.87
C THR A 282 -10.27 -6.66 3.30
N VAL A 283 -9.58 -7.78 3.52
CA VAL A 283 -9.30 -8.29 4.85
C VAL A 283 -8.01 -7.63 5.30
N HIS A 284 -8.12 -6.68 6.22
CA HIS A 284 -7.10 -5.66 6.45
C HIS A 284 -6.57 -5.70 7.88
N ALA A 285 -5.24 -5.58 8.04
CA ALA A 285 -4.59 -5.43 9.33
C ALA A 285 -5.13 -4.25 10.16
N ILE A 286 -4.89 -4.32 11.47
CA ILE A 286 -5.21 -3.26 12.44
C ILE A 286 -4.47 -1.96 12.05
N THR A 287 -5.16 -0.83 12.14
CA THR A 287 -4.57 0.51 11.99
C THR A 287 -4.66 1.33 13.27
N ALA A 288 -3.77 2.33 13.42
CA ALA A 288 -3.63 3.18 14.62
C ALA A 288 -4.90 3.98 15.02
N THR A 289 -5.92 4.01 14.18
CA THR A 289 -7.24 4.60 14.48
C THR A 289 -8.07 3.74 15.45
N GLN A 290 -7.91 2.42 15.39
CA GLN A 290 -8.66 1.43 16.17
C GLN A 290 -8.19 1.39 17.64
N LYS A 291 -8.93 0.71 18.51
CA LYS A 291 -8.69 0.67 19.96
C LYS A 291 -8.21 -0.70 20.44
N THR A 292 -7.41 -0.73 21.51
CA THR A 292 -6.92 -1.97 22.15
C THR A 292 -8.03 -2.70 22.93
N VAL A 293 -8.98 -1.94 23.47
CA VAL A 293 -10.19 -2.37 24.18
C VAL A 293 -11.38 -1.54 23.69
N ASP A 294 -12.60 -1.96 24.03
CA ASP A 294 -13.81 -1.24 23.65
C ASP A 294 -13.81 0.21 24.18
N GLY A 295 -14.04 1.19 23.29
CA GLY A 295 -13.97 2.62 23.60
C GLY A 295 -14.51 3.53 22.48
N PRO A 296 -14.55 4.86 22.70
CA PRO A 296 -15.18 5.79 21.76
C PRO A 296 -14.38 6.00 20.45
N SER A 297 -15.11 6.01 19.33
CA SER A 297 -14.58 6.21 17.97
C SER A 297 -15.33 7.28 17.15
N GLY A 298 -16.15 8.12 17.80
CA GLY A 298 -16.94 9.14 17.14
C GLY A 298 -18.06 8.54 16.27
N LYS A 299 -18.05 8.80 14.96
CA LYS A 299 -19.10 8.34 14.03
C LYS A 299 -18.90 6.90 13.50
N LEU A 300 -17.73 6.30 13.72
CA LEU A 300 -17.40 4.95 13.23
C LEU A 300 -17.47 3.93 14.36
N TRP A 301 -18.66 3.69 14.93
CA TRP A 301 -18.84 2.93 16.19
C TRP A 301 -18.14 1.57 16.23
N ARG A 302 -18.06 0.88 15.08
CA ARG A 302 -17.40 -0.43 14.95
C ARG A 302 -15.89 -0.35 15.20
N ASP A 303 -15.23 0.72 14.77
CA ASP A 303 -13.79 0.96 14.97
C ASP A 303 -13.43 1.23 16.44
N GLY A 304 -14.45 1.45 17.29
CA GLY A 304 -14.30 1.58 18.73
C GLY A 304 -14.19 0.25 19.47
N ARG A 305 -14.48 -0.89 18.81
CA ARG A 305 -14.33 -2.23 19.41
C ARG A 305 -12.87 -2.64 19.50
N GLY A 306 -12.53 -3.47 20.49
CA GLY A 306 -11.19 -4.02 20.68
C GLY A 306 -10.66 -4.72 19.41
N ALA A 307 -9.57 -4.19 18.87
CA ALA A 307 -9.07 -4.54 17.54
C ALA A 307 -8.44 -5.93 17.45
N ALA A 308 -7.89 -6.45 18.56
CA ALA A 308 -7.26 -7.76 18.61
C ALA A 308 -8.28 -8.91 18.85
N GLN A 309 -9.52 -8.57 19.19
CA GLN A 309 -10.55 -9.51 19.63
C GLN A 309 -11.71 -9.67 18.62
N ASN A 310 -11.75 -8.86 17.56
CA ASN A 310 -12.91 -8.77 16.66
C ASN A 310 -12.49 -8.82 15.18
N ILE A 311 -13.38 -9.39 14.35
CA ILE A 311 -13.44 -9.09 12.91
C ILE A 311 -14.40 -7.89 12.76
N ILE A 312 -13.90 -6.75 12.30
CA ILE A 312 -14.64 -5.47 12.32
C ILE A 312 -14.98 -5.04 10.90
N PRO A 313 -16.25 -5.13 10.44
CA PRO A 313 -16.62 -4.68 9.10
C PRO A 313 -16.72 -3.16 9.02
N ALA A 314 -15.88 -2.55 8.19
CA ALA A 314 -15.74 -1.12 7.95
C ALA A 314 -16.08 -0.75 6.50
N SER A 315 -16.45 0.52 6.27
CA SER A 315 -16.60 1.06 4.92
C SER A 315 -15.23 1.47 4.35
N THR A 316 -15.05 1.38 3.03
CA THR A 316 -13.85 1.87 2.36
C THR A 316 -14.19 2.61 1.06
N GLY A 317 -13.49 3.71 0.81
CA GLY A 317 -13.54 4.42 -0.46
C GLY A 317 -12.68 3.78 -1.55
N ALA A 318 -11.82 2.81 -1.22
CA ALA A 318 -10.72 2.38 -2.09
C ALA A 318 -11.16 1.88 -3.48
N ALA A 319 -12.17 1.01 -3.55
CA ALA A 319 -12.74 0.54 -4.81
C ALA A 319 -13.46 1.65 -5.60
N LYS A 320 -14.18 2.53 -4.89
CA LYS A 320 -14.81 3.71 -5.51
C LYS A 320 -13.75 4.67 -6.07
N ALA A 321 -12.57 4.76 -5.46
CA ALA A 321 -11.47 5.58 -5.98
C ALA A 321 -10.98 5.07 -7.34
N VAL A 322 -10.83 3.75 -7.52
CA VAL A 322 -10.44 3.16 -8.81
C VAL A 322 -11.43 3.56 -9.93
N GLY A 323 -12.74 3.54 -9.64
CA GLY A 323 -13.77 3.91 -10.64
C GLY A 323 -14.02 5.41 -10.81
N LYS A 324 -13.86 6.25 -9.77
CA LYS A 324 -14.27 7.67 -9.77
C LYS A 324 -13.15 8.70 -9.93
N VAL A 325 -11.91 8.33 -9.67
CA VAL A 325 -10.79 9.28 -9.76
C VAL A 325 -10.58 9.61 -11.22
N LYS A 326 -10.91 10.84 -11.63
CA LYS A 326 -11.00 11.29 -13.04
C LYS A 326 -9.77 10.90 -13.88
N HIS A 327 -8.58 10.87 -13.27
CA HIS A 327 -7.30 10.50 -13.88
C HIS A 327 -6.90 9.03 -13.71
N LEU A 328 -7.62 8.20 -12.94
CA LEU A 328 -7.62 6.72 -13.06
C LEU A 328 -8.63 6.29 -14.14
N THR A 329 -9.86 6.83 -14.09
CA THR A 329 -10.98 6.47 -14.99
C THR A 329 -10.66 6.72 -16.47
N LEU A 330 -9.94 7.79 -16.82
CA LEU A 330 -9.66 8.15 -18.23
C LEU A 330 -8.85 7.10 -19.02
N LYS A 331 -8.07 6.23 -18.37
CA LYS A 331 -7.36 5.11 -19.02
C LYS A 331 -8.09 3.75 -18.87
N MET A 332 -9.00 3.61 -17.90
CA MET A 332 -9.63 2.33 -17.53
C MET A 332 -11.12 2.22 -17.91
N GLY A 333 -11.75 3.32 -18.35
CA GLY A 333 -13.20 3.40 -18.51
C GLY A 333 -13.92 3.53 -17.17
N ILE A 334 -15.25 3.68 -17.20
CA ILE A 334 -16.07 3.76 -15.98
C ILE A 334 -16.31 2.34 -15.44
N ILE A 335 -15.29 1.76 -14.80
CA ILE A 335 -15.45 0.47 -14.13
C ILE A 335 -16.32 0.64 -12.88
N LYS A 336 -17.42 -0.11 -12.79
CA LYS A 336 -18.32 -0.13 -11.64
C LYS A 336 -17.71 -0.93 -10.49
N LEU A 337 -16.75 -0.34 -9.79
CA LEU A 337 -16.15 -0.91 -8.57
C LEU A 337 -16.66 -0.21 -7.31
N THR A 338 -17.10 -1.02 -6.35
CA THR A 338 -17.33 -0.60 -4.96
C THR A 338 -16.91 -1.72 -4.02
N GLY A 339 -16.81 -1.45 -2.72
CA GLY A 339 -16.34 -2.45 -1.78
C GLY A 339 -16.47 -2.06 -0.32
N MET A 340 -16.00 -2.96 0.53
CA MET A 340 -15.98 -2.83 1.98
C MET A 340 -14.66 -3.39 2.54
N ALA A 341 -14.45 -3.29 3.84
CA ALA A 341 -13.28 -3.84 4.53
C ALA A 341 -13.71 -4.66 5.75
N PHE A 342 -12.93 -5.68 6.09
CA PHE A 342 -12.95 -6.34 7.40
C PHE A 342 -11.60 -6.10 8.07
N ARG A 343 -11.56 -5.36 9.18
CA ARG A 343 -10.35 -5.30 10.02
C ARG A 343 -10.23 -6.61 10.77
N VAL A 344 -9.04 -7.19 10.79
CA VAL A 344 -8.75 -8.47 11.48
C VAL A 344 -7.56 -8.33 12.43
N PRO A 345 -7.39 -9.24 13.41
CA PRO A 345 -6.31 -9.20 14.41
C PRO A 345 -4.87 -9.45 13.90
N THR A 346 -4.47 -8.88 12.76
CA THR A 346 -3.08 -8.89 12.28
C THR A 346 -2.42 -7.52 12.44
N PRO A 347 -1.11 -7.44 12.79
CA PRO A 347 -0.42 -6.17 13.03
C PRO A 347 -0.01 -5.45 11.75
N ASN A 348 0.12 -6.18 10.64
CA ASN A 348 0.45 -5.68 9.31
C ASN A 348 0.05 -6.73 8.25
N VAL A 349 0.16 -6.34 6.97
CA VAL A 349 -0.26 -7.07 5.78
C VAL A 349 -1.77 -7.26 5.71
N SER A 350 -2.30 -7.03 4.52
CA SER A 350 -3.73 -7.09 4.21
C SER A 350 -3.89 -7.89 2.92
N VAL A 351 -5.12 -8.21 2.55
CA VAL A 351 -5.43 -8.87 1.29
C VAL A 351 -6.68 -8.24 0.68
N VAL A 352 -6.72 -8.20 -0.64
CA VAL A 352 -7.84 -7.78 -1.48
C VAL A 352 -8.46 -9.02 -2.11
N ASP A 353 -9.74 -9.24 -1.84
CA ASP A 353 -10.65 -10.11 -2.59
C ASP A 353 -11.39 -9.21 -3.59
N LEU A 354 -11.11 -9.41 -4.88
CA LEU A 354 -11.82 -8.75 -5.98
C LEU A 354 -12.67 -9.78 -6.71
N THR A 355 -14.00 -9.68 -6.55
CA THR A 355 -14.97 -10.49 -7.31
C THR A 355 -15.53 -9.65 -8.45
N VAL A 356 -15.31 -10.09 -9.70
CA VAL A 356 -15.64 -9.33 -10.92
C VAL A 356 -16.38 -10.17 -11.95
N ARG A 357 -17.23 -9.48 -12.73
CA ARG A 357 -17.81 -10.02 -13.96
C ARG A 357 -17.07 -9.47 -15.18
N LEU A 358 -16.56 -10.37 -16.00
CA LEU A 358 -15.77 -10.06 -17.19
C LEU A 358 -16.67 -9.88 -18.42
N GLU A 359 -16.26 -8.99 -19.32
CA GLU A 359 -16.94 -8.78 -20.61
C GLU A 359 -16.63 -9.92 -21.58
N LYS A 360 -15.35 -10.26 -21.74
CA LYS A 360 -14.87 -11.40 -22.52
C LYS A 360 -14.74 -12.64 -21.63
N PRO A 361 -15.07 -13.85 -22.13
CA PRO A 361 -14.81 -15.08 -21.40
C PRO A 361 -13.30 -15.31 -21.24
N ALA A 362 -12.88 -15.81 -20.08
CA ALA A 362 -11.51 -16.15 -19.78
C ALA A 362 -11.43 -17.40 -18.89
N LYS A 363 -10.54 -18.35 -19.23
CA LYS A 363 -10.17 -19.42 -18.30
C LYS A 363 -9.23 -18.88 -17.24
N TYR A 364 -9.26 -19.47 -16.05
CA TYR A 364 -8.45 -18.99 -14.93
C TYR A 364 -6.94 -19.06 -15.22
N ASP A 365 -6.47 -20.05 -15.99
CA ASP A 365 -5.08 -20.11 -16.45
C ASP A 365 -4.70 -18.97 -17.39
N ASP A 366 -5.63 -18.45 -18.20
CA ASP A 366 -5.36 -17.30 -19.07
C ASP A 366 -5.33 -15.99 -18.28
N ILE A 367 -6.12 -15.89 -17.21
CA ILE A 367 -6.02 -14.81 -16.21
C ILE A 367 -4.65 -14.83 -15.53
N LYS A 368 -4.19 -16.01 -15.07
CA LYS A 368 -2.85 -16.18 -14.47
C LYS A 368 -1.74 -15.70 -15.41
N LYS A 369 -1.76 -16.12 -16.68
CA LYS A 369 -0.77 -15.71 -17.70
C LYS A 369 -0.68 -14.20 -17.86
N VAL A 370 -1.80 -13.48 -17.96
CA VAL A 370 -1.75 -12.02 -18.13
C VAL A 370 -1.32 -11.28 -16.87
N MET A 371 -1.65 -11.80 -15.67
CA MET A 371 -1.13 -11.27 -14.41
C MET A 371 0.38 -11.45 -14.29
N GLN A 372 0.89 -12.64 -14.61
CA GLN A 372 2.33 -12.92 -14.60
C GLN A 372 3.07 -12.03 -15.62
N ALA A 373 2.58 -11.95 -16.86
CA ALA A 373 3.19 -11.11 -17.89
C ALA A 373 3.20 -9.62 -17.51
N ALA A 374 2.16 -9.12 -16.83
CA ALA A 374 2.14 -7.76 -16.30
C ALA A 374 3.16 -7.54 -15.17
N ALA A 375 3.24 -8.48 -14.22
CA ALA A 375 4.17 -8.46 -13.09
C ALA A 375 5.65 -8.55 -13.51
N GLU A 376 5.94 -9.34 -14.55
CA GLU A 376 7.30 -9.51 -15.07
C GLU A 376 7.72 -8.39 -16.06
N GLY A 377 6.74 -7.76 -16.72
CA GLY A 377 6.91 -6.68 -17.68
C GLY A 377 6.55 -5.28 -17.15
N PRO A 378 5.47 -4.64 -17.66
CA PRO A 378 5.20 -3.21 -17.46
C PRO A 378 4.90 -2.78 -16.02
N MET A 379 4.53 -3.70 -15.12
CA MET A 379 4.25 -3.41 -13.71
C MET A 379 5.33 -3.97 -12.76
N LYS A 380 6.50 -4.35 -13.27
CA LYS A 380 7.59 -4.92 -12.47
C LYS A 380 7.99 -4.01 -11.30
N GLY A 381 7.94 -4.56 -10.09
CA GLY A 381 8.20 -3.85 -8.84
C GLY A 381 6.97 -3.15 -8.23
N ILE A 382 5.85 -3.08 -8.96
CA ILE A 382 4.54 -2.62 -8.45
C ILE A 382 3.61 -3.81 -8.23
N LEU A 383 3.45 -4.65 -9.26
CA LEU A 383 2.68 -5.89 -9.22
C LEU A 383 3.65 -7.09 -9.10
N GLY A 384 3.34 -8.00 -8.19
CA GLY A 384 3.94 -9.32 -8.07
C GLY A 384 2.97 -10.42 -8.50
N TYR A 385 3.52 -11.60 -8.71
CA TYR A 385 2.81 -12.84 -9.01
C TYR A 385 3.40 -13.96 -8.14
N THR A 386 2.57 -14.88 -7.65
CA THR A 386 3.02 -16.08 -6.92
C THR A 386 2.06 -17.25 -7.13
N GLU A 387 2.60 -18.48 -7.20
CA GLU A 387 1.85 -19.75 -7.11
C GLU A 387 2.16 -20.50 -5.80
N ASP A 388 3.06 -19.97 -4.96
CA ASP A 388 3.45 -20.57 -3.68
C ASP A 388 2.29 -20.53 -2.68
N GLN A 389 2.26 -21.49 -1.74
CA GLN A 389 1.24 -21.57 -0.68
C GLN A 389 1.59 -20.60 0.48
N VAL A 390 1.41 -19.32 0.19
CA VAL A 390 1.78 -18.15 1.03
C VAL A 390 0.71 -17.76 2.05
N VAL A 391 1.14 -17.04 3.09
CA VAL A 391 0.28 -16.40 4.09
C VAL A 391 0.74 -14.97 4.38
N SER A 392 -0.09 -14.20 5.11
CA SER A 392 0.14 -12.76 5.35
C SER A 392 1.53 -12.38 5.87
N THR A 393 2.19 -13.22 6.67
CA THR A 393 3.51 -12.90 7.23
C THR A 393 4.61 -12.87 6.18
N ASP A 394 4.44 -13.57 5.06
CA ASP A 394 5.47 -13.76 4.03
C ASP A 394 5.68 -12.49 3.20
N PHE A 395 4.68 -11.60 3.20
CA PHE A 395 4.71 -10.27 2.56
C PHE A 395 5.11 -9.14 3.51
N ASN A 396 5.46 -9.45 4.78
CA ASN A 396 5.77 -8.41 5.74
C ASN A 396 7.10 -7.72 5.40
N SER A 397 7.03 -6.44 5.00
CA SER A 397 8.13 -5.64 4.43
C SER A 397 8.42 -5.91 2.95
N ASP A 398 7.52 -6.57 2.23
CA ASP A 398 7.54 -6.55 0.75
C ASP A 398 7.24 -5.12 0.26
N PRO A 399 8.05 -4.55 -0.67
CA PRO A 399 7.84 -3.18 -1.15
C PRO A 399 6.83 -3.07 -2.31
N ARG A 400 6.31 -4.19 -2.83
CA ARG A 400 5.34 -4.18 -3.94
C ARG A 400 3.99 -3.62 -3.48
N SER A 401 3.24 -3.05 -4.41
CA SER A 401 1.91 -2.48 -4.13
C SER A 401 0.80 -3.52 -4.14
N SER A 402 0.99 -4.61 -4.87
CA SER A 402 0.06 -5.72 -5.07
C SER A 402 0.87 -6.99 -5.33
N ILE A 403 0.53 -8.13 -4.72
CA ILE A 403 1.03 -9.44 -5.13
C ILE A 403 -0.15 -10.35 -5.43
N PHE A 404 -0.39 -10.63 -6.71
CA PHE A 404 -1.44 -11.53 -7.15
C PHE A 404 -1.15 -12.97 -6.72
N ASP A 405 -2.10 -13.55 -5.99
CA ASP A 405 -2.06 -14.92 -5.50
C ASP A 405 -2.84 -15.83 -6.47
N ALA A 406 -2.09 -16.60 -7.25
CA ALA A 406 -2.64 -17.46 -8.29
C ALA A 406 -3.25 -18.77 -7.76
N GLY A 407 -2.99 -19.12 -6.49
CA GLY A 407 -3.55 -20.30 -5.84
C GLY A 407 -4.83 -20.00 -5.05
N ALA A 408 -4.98 -18.78 -4.52
CA ALA A 408 -6.10 -18.40 -3.66
C ALA A 408 -7.33 -17.87 -4.41
N GLY A 409 -7.21 -17.48 -5.68
CA GLY A 409 -8.35 -17.07 -6.50
C GLY A 409 -9.13 -18.25 -7.08
N ILE A 410 -10.33 -17.98 -7.62
CA ILE A 410 -11.22 -19.02 -8.16
C ILE A 410 -12.15 -18.45 -9.25
N ALA A 411 -12.37 -19.22 -10.33
CA ALA A 411 -13.38 -18.93 -11.34
C ALA A 411 -14.65 -19.77 -11.08
N LEU A 412 -15.82 -19.13 -11.07
CA LEU A 412 -17.11 -19.85 -11.06
C LEU A 412 -17.51 -20.28 -12.47
N ASN A 413 -17.22 -19.43 -13.45
CA ASN A 413 -17.37 -19.66 -14.88
C ASN A 413 -16.46 -18.66 -15.63
N GLU A 414 -16.38 -18.78 -16.95
CA GLU A 414 -15.48 -17.96 -17.78
C GLU A 414 -15.76 -16.45 -17.71
N HIS A 415 -16.92 -16.02 -17.22
CA HIS A 415 -17.27 -14.61 -17.04
C HIS A 415 -17.30 -14.13 -15.58
N PHE A 416 -17.13 -15.00 -14.58
CA PHE A 416 -17.28 -14.61 -13.17
C PHE A 416 -16.18 -15.22 -12.29
N VAL A 417 -15.31 -14.35 -11.79
CA VAL A 417 -14.06 -14.74 -11.13
C VAL A 417 -13.82 -13.95 -9.85
N LYS A 418 -13.17 -14.61 -8.90
CA LYS A 418 -12.61 -14.04 -7.68
C LYS A 418 -11.09 -14.05 -7.78
N LEU A 419 -10.49 -12.89 -7.58
CA LEU A 419 -9.05 -12.64 -7.66
C LEU A 419 -8.56 -12.22 -6.28
N VAL A 420 -7.39 -12.75 -5.89
CA VAL A 420 -6.78 -12.46 -4.60
C VAL A 420 -5.45 -11.73 -4.83
N SER A 421 -5.22 -10.65 -4.10
CA SER A 421 -3.91 -10.01 -4.03
C SER A 421 -3.61 -9.59 -2.60
N TRP A 422 -2.40 -9.91 -2.15
CA TRP A 422 -1.79 -9.29 -0.99
C TRP A 422 -1.42 -7.83 -1.30
#